data_AF-A0A3N4RYD8-F1
#
_entry.id   AF-A0A3N4RYD8-F1
#
_cell.length_a   1.000
_cell.length_b   1.000
_cell.length_c   1.000
_cell.angle_alpha   90.00
_cell.angle_beta   90.00
_cell.angle_gamma   90.00
#
_symmetry.space_group_name_H-M   'P 1'
#
loop_
_entity.id
_entity.type
_entity.pdbx_description
1 polymer ?
#
loop_
_entity_poly.entity_id
_entity_poly.type
_entity_poly.pdbx_seq_one_letter_code
_entity_poly.pdbx_strand_id
1 'polypeptide(L)'
;MTHLLVLAVPILVAVLMSNLRSKRAAAPAGRTAKKPEFRAPVSFDAAAYGLVPREALDPRRPGPPAPERDRRRSQAVADAARQGDWRPAATHVAAAGHDWDERWSRFELLRAIARQDDGWLTAWREAAPDDCDAAALEADLMVHRAWAIRGRGYANEVPAENMARFHALLPAAIEAAHRAALLDPGNPAPWVVLVTAARGARYRPDRFRPLWEGLVARAPHHYEGHWQGMQYWCAKWYGTNGKMMRFAEQAMDGAPPHSLLAGIYLHALSELEERGAGLPTGPAANARLAAAARALSAARPEDERVPGLRHLLAHRLGGAGMHAEALEQFRLLGRWCGAQVWADRGDPVEAFHAARAEAVLRSGAQPLPPERRAKNTDAALHS
;
A
#
# COMPACT_ATOMS: atom_id res chain seq x y z
N MET A 1 -37.85 29.63 13.72
CA MET A 1 -38.09 29.31 12.31
C MET A 1 -36.74 29.33 11.60
N THR A 2 -36.40 28.22 10.93
CA THR A 2 -35.50 28.11 9.75
C THR A 2 -33.99 28.36 9.96
N HIS A 3 -33.01 27.53 9.62
CA HIS A 3 -32.81 26.09 9.36
C HIS A 3 -31.26 25.89 9.42
N LEU A 4 -30.74 24.91 10.18
CA LEU A 4 -30.08 23.68 9.66
C LEU A 4 -28.80 23.87 8.80
N LEU A 5 -27.65 23.38 9.33
CA LEU A 5 -26.64 22.50 8.68
C LEU A 5 -25.24 22.69 9.30
N VAL A 6 -25.03 22.10 10.48
CA VAL A 6 -23.69 21.67 10.93
C VAL A 6 -23.76 20.16 11.01
N LEU A 7 -23.57 19.49 9.88
CA LEU A 7 -23.52 18.03 9.82
C LEU A 7 -22.55 17.58 8.73
N ALA A 8 -21.62 16.73 9.18
CA ALA A 8 -20.88 15.73 8.42
C ALA A 8 -19.66 16.19 7.58
N VAL A 9 -18.52 16.44 8.23
CA VAL A 9 -17.19 16.14 7.64
C VAL A 9 -16.21 15.42 8.60
N PRO A 10 -16.48 14.19 9.10
CA PRO A 10 -15.46 13.36 9.75
C PRO A 10 -14.94 12.19 8.88
N ILE A 11 -15.38 12.09 7.62
CA ILE A 11 -15.10 10.92 6.75
C ILE A 11 -13.86 11.13 5.86
N LEU A 12 -13.40 12.37 5.66
CA LEU A 12 -12.48 12.68 4.58
C LEU A 12 -11.05 12.17 4.81
N VAL A 13 -10.53 12.12 6.05
CA VAL A 13 -9.11 11.77 6.33
C VAL A 13 -8.86 10.26 6.28
N ALA A 14 -9.74 9.44 6.87
CA ALA A 14 -9.64 7.97 6.79
C ALA A 14 -9.91 7.45 5.36
N VAL A 15 -10.84 8.09 4.65
CA VAL A 15 -11.05 7.84 3.22
C VAL A 15 -9.87 8.35 2.39
N LEU A 16 -9.20 9.44 2.79
CA LEU A 16 -7.99 9.92 2.11
C LEU A 16 -6.84 8.92 2.22
N MET A 17 -6.54 8.34 3.38
CA MET A 17 -5.42 7.40 3.52
C MET A 17 -5.67 6.08 2.78
N SER A 18 -6.89 5.53 2.90
CA SER A 18 -7.31 4.34 2.17
C SER A 18 -7.34 4.60 0.66
N ASN A 19 -7.87 5.76 0.22
CA ASN A 19 -7.85 6.16 -1.19
C ASN A 19 -6.47 6.64 -1.67
N LEU A 20 -5.54 7.08 -0.83
CA LEU A 20 -4.19 7.48 -1.26
C LEU A 20 -3.32 6.24 -1.47
N ARG A 21 -3.51 5.19 -0.67
CA ARG A 21 -2.90 3.86 -0.91
C ARG A 21 -3.58 3.13 -2.08
N SER A 22 -4.91 3.23 -2.24
CA SER A 22 -5.63 2.72 -3.42
C SER A 22 -5.32 3.51 -4.71
N LYS A 23 -5.34 4.86 -4.68
CA LYS A 23 -5.03 5.72 -5.84
C LYS A 23 -3.53 5.78 -6.18
N ARG A 24 -2.64 5.28 -5.30
CA ARG A 24 -1.23 5.05 -5.64
C ARG A 24 -1.05 3.92 -6.66
N ALA A 25 -2.05 3.06 -6.83
CA ALA A 25 -2.07 1.95 -7.79
C ALA A 25 -3.17 2.09 -8.87
N ALA A 26 -3.81 3.26 -9.00
CA ALA A 26 -4.78 3.46 -10.09
C ALA A 26 -4.07 3.37 -11.46
N ALA A 27 -4.50 2.41 -12.28
CA ALA A 27 -3.99 2.14 -13.62
C ALA A 27 -3.87 3.42 -14.48
N PRO A 28 -2.89 3.51 -15.39
CA PRO A 28 -2.85 4.58 -16.37
C PRO A 28 -4.15 4.62 -17.17
N ALA A 29 -4.71 5.82 -17.33
CA ALA A 29 -5.90 6.05 -18.15
C ALA A 29 -5.61 5.57 -19.57
N GLY A 30 -6.27 4.49 -20.00
CA GLY A 30 -6.11 3.91 -21.33
C GLY A 30 -6.17 2.38 -21.41
N ARG A 31 -6.11 1.64 -20.30
CA ARG A 31 -6.33 0.18 -20.33
C ARG A 31 -7.81 -0.14 -20.33
N THR A 32 -8.27 -0.79 -21.40
CA THR A 32 -9.58 -1.44 -21.43
C THR A 32 -9.63 -2.48 -20.31
N ALA A 33 -10.59 -2.36 -19.41
CA ALA A 33 -10.83 -3.37 -18.38
C ALA A 33 -11.01 -4.73 -19.06
N LYS A 34 -10.08 -5.66 -18.83
CA LYS A 34 -10.25 -7.04 -19.33
C LYS A 34 -11.46 -7.62 -18.61
N LYS A 35 -12.50 -7.99 -19.37
CA LYS A 35 -13.65 -8.72 -18.83
C LYS A 35 -13.14 -9.97 -18.11
N PRO A 36 -13.66 -10.31 -16.92
CA PRO A 36 -13.26 -11.51 -16.21
C PRO A 36 -13.56 -12.74 -17.10
N GLU A 37 -12.56 -13.61 -17.25
CA GLU A 37 -12.70 -14.87 -18.02
C GLU A 37 -13.69 -15.82 -17.34
N PHE A 38 -13.75 -15.78 -16.01
CA PHE A 38 -14.67 -16.57 -15.20
C PHE A 38 -15.90 -15.75 -14.77
N ARG A 39 -17.09 -16.36 -14.81
CA ARG A 39 -18.32 -15.79 -14.25
C ARG A 39 -18.87 -16.73 -13.20
N ALA A 40 -19.23 -16.19 -12.04
CA ALA A 40 -19.92 -16.95 -11.01
C ALA A 40 -21.24 -17.52 -11.59
N PRO A 41 -21.49 -18.83 -11.47
CA PRO A 41 -22.80 -19.39 -11.79
C PRO A 41 -23.89 -18.73 -10.96
N VAL A 42 -25.08 -18.52 -11.53
CA VAL A 42 -26.23 -17.95 -10.80
C VAL A 42 -26.62 -18.79 -9.57
N SER A 43 -26.35 -20.09 -9.61
CA SER A 43 -26.58 -21.03 -8.50
C SER A 43 -25.54 -21.00 -7.39
N PHE A 44 -24.48 -20.19 -7.50
CA PHE A 44 -23.41 -20.15 -6.51
C PHE A 44 -23.86 -19.51 -5.19
N ASP A 45 -24.04 -20.34 -4.17
CA ASP A 45 -24.31 -19.91 -2.80
C ASP A 45 -23.00 -19.65 -2.04
N ALA A 46 -22.60 -18.38 -1.95
CA ALA A 46 -21.39 -17.99 -1.22
C ALA A 46 -21.45 -18.35 0.28
N ALA A 47 -22.63 -18.25 0.91
CA ALA A 47 -22.80 -18.50 2.34
C ALA A 47 -22.57 -19.98 2.69
N ALA A 48 -22.91 -20.89 1.77
CA ALA A 48 -22.59 -22.31 1.91
C ALA A 48 -21.09 -22.59 2.08
N TYR A 49 -20.20 -21.68 1.67
CA TYR A 49 -18.75 -21.87 1.76
C TYR A 49 -18.06 -20.95 2.79
N GLY A 50 -18.86 -20.32 3.66
CA GLY A 50 -18.37 -19.41 4.70
C GLY A 50 -17.97 -18.04 4.15
N LEU A 51 -18.47 -17.67 2.96
CA LEU A 51 -18.24 -16.37 2.35
C LEU A 51 -19.48 -15.49 2.51
N VAL A 52 -19.27 -14.18 2.61
CA VAL A 52 -20.36 -13.20 2.63
C VAL A 52 -21.11 -13.20 1.28
N PRO A 53 -22.46 -13.16 1.25
CA PRO A 53 -23.24 -13.03 0.01
C PRO A 53 -22.78 -11.85 -0.87
N ARG A 54 -23.05 -11.94 -2.18
CA ARG A 54 -22.62 -10.92 -3.16
C ARG A 54 -23.17 -9.53 -2.82
N GLU A 55 -24.42 -9.49 -2.37
CA GLU A 55 -25.19 -8.27 -2.09
C GLU A 55 -24.66 -7.53 -0.85
N ALA A 56 -23.93 -8.22 0.03
CA ALA A 56 -23.34 -7.66 1.24
C ALA A 56 -21.86 -7.28 1.07
N LEU A 57 -21.31 -7.38 -0.15
CA LEU A 57 -19.96 -6.92 -0.46
C LEU A 57 -19.85 -5.39 -0.40
N ASP A 58 -18.71 -4.90 0.08
CA ASP A 58 -18.39 -3.47 0.18
C ASP A 58 -17.19 -3.11 -0.71
N PRO A 59 -17.42 -2.45 -1.86
CA PRO A 59 -16.34 -2.05 -2.77
C PRO A 59 -15.64 -0.75 -2.35
N ARG A 60 -16.03 -0.11 -1.24
CA ARG A 60 -15.49 1.20 -0.85
C ARG A 60 -14.11 1.11 -0.22
N ARG A 61 -13.73 -0.06 0.31
CA ARG A 61 -12.47 -0.27 1.05
C ARG A 61 -11.92 -1.68 0.84
N PRO A 62 -10.58 -1.86 0.90
CA PRO A 62 -9.93 -3.17 0.82
C PRO A 62 -9.97 -3.96 2.14
N GLY A 63 -10.51 -3.39 3.21
CA GLY A 63 -10.52 -3.99 4.53
C GLY A 63 -11.39 -3.20 5.52
N PRO A 64 -11.51 -3.71 6.76
CA PRO A 64 -12.23 -3.02 7.82
C PRO A 64 -11.62 -1.64 8.10
N PRO A 65 -12.42 -0.67 8.59
CA PRO A 65 -11.87 0.57 9.11
C PRO A 65 -10.84 0.28 10.22
N ALA A 66 -9.81 1.11 10.29
CA ALA A 66 -8.95 1.17 11.46
C ALA A 66 -9.78 1.36 12.75
N PRO A 67 -9.29 0.87 13.91
CA PRO A 67 -9.97 1.06 15.19
C PRO A 67 -10.40 2.50 15.43
N GLU A 68 -11.56 2.70 16.05
CA GLU A 68 -12.12 4.04 16.29
C GLU A 68 -11.13 4.95 17.02
N ARG A 69 -10.36 4.41 17.98
CA ARG A 69 -9.32 5.14 18.70
C ARG A 69 -8.25 5.73 17.77
N ASP A 70 -7.76 4.95 16.81
CA ASP A 70 -6.71 5.40 15.90
C ASP A 70 -7.26 6.37 14.86
N ARG A 71 -8.51 6.17 14.41
CA ARG A 71 -9.20 7.16 13.58
C ARG A 71 -9.38 8.51 14.29
N ARG A 72 -9.78 8.51 15.57
CA ARG A 72 -9.89 9.72 16.39
C ARG A 72 -8.54 10.41 16.56
N ARG A 73 -7.48 9.65 16.80
CA ARG A 73 -6.12 10.19 16.92
C ARG A 73 -5.67 10.87 15.63
N SER A 74 -5.81 10.18 14.49
CA SER A 74 -5.45 10.73 13.18
C SER A 74 -6.27 11.98 12.84
N GLN A 75 -7.56 12.00 13.20
CA GLN A 75 -8.41 13.17 13.03
C GLN A 75 -7.96 14.34 13.91
N ALA A 76 -7.65 14.10 15.19
CA ALA A 76 -7.18 15.15 16.09
C ALA A 76 -5.85 15.78 15.62
N VAL A 77 -4.93 14.96 15.10
CA VAL A 77 -3.67 15.45 14.48
C VAL A 77 -3.97 16.32 13.26
N ALA A 78 -4.88 15.89 12.39
CA ALA A 78 -5.29 16.65 11.21
C ALA A 78 -5.97 17.98 11.58
N ASP A 79 -6.83 17.98 12.61
CA ASP A 79 -7.54 19.19 13.04
C ASP A 79 -6.60 20.21 13.68
N ALA A 80 -5.61 19.77 14.46
CA ALA A 80 -4.58 20.64 15.00
C ALA A 80 -3.71 21.26 13.88
N ALA A 81 -3.28 20.44 12.92
CA ALA A 81 -2.52 20.90 11.77
C ALA A 81 -3.27 21.95 10.94
N ARG A 82 -4.59 21.79 10.74
CA ARG A 82 -5.44 22.80 10.06
C ARG A 82 -5.53 24.12 10.83
N GLN A 83 -5.33 24.10 12.14
CA GLN A 83 -5.28 25.28 13.00
C GLN A 83 -3.87 25.88 13.11
N GLY A 84 -2.88 25.32 12.40
CA GLY A 84 -1.49 25.74 12.43
C GLY A 84 -0.67 25.17 13.60
N ASP A 85 -1.26 24.32 14.46
CA ASP A 85 -0.52 23.72 15.57
C ASP A 85 0.17 22.42 15.13
N TRP A 86 1.49 22.49 15.02
CA TRP A 86 2.33 21.37 14.62
C TRP A 86 2.71 20.42 15.76
N ARG A 87 2.54 20.82 17.03
CA ARG A 87 2.99 20.02 18.18
C ARG A 87 2.31 18.64 18.27
N PRO A 88 1.00 18.50 17.95
CA PRO A 88 0.37 17.20 17.87
C PRO A 88 0.94 16.31 16.75
N ALA A 89 1.37 16.90 15.63
CA ALA A 89 2.03 16.16 14.55
C ALA A 89 3.41 15.64 14.99
N ALA A 90 4.22 16.48 15.64
CA ALA A 90 5.51 16.08 16.22
C ALA A 90 5.35 14.96 17.25
N THR A 91 4.42 15.14 18.20
CA THR A 91 4.10 14.13 19.23
C THR A 91 3.61 12.82 18.60
N HIS A 92 2.80 12.92 17.55
CA HIS A 92 2.29 11.77 16.82
C HIS A 92 3.43 10.95 16.22
N VAL A 93 4.40 11.56 15.53
CA VAL A 93 5.54 10.84 14.97
C VAL A 93 6.43 10.25 16.07
N ALA A 94 6.80 11.07 17.06
CA ALA A 94 7.69 10.65 18.15
C ALA A 94 7.16 9.44 18.94
N ALA A 95 5.84 9.34 19.11
CA ALA A 95 5.21 8.23 19.83
C ALA A 95 5.32 6.86 19.13
N ALA A 96 5.91 6.77 17.93
CA ALA A 96 6.27 5.49 17.30
C ALA A 96 7.64 4.96 17.79
N GLY A 97 8.45 5.81 18.44
CA GLY A 97 9.80 5.47 18.87
C GLY A 97 10.66 4.98 17.70
N HIS A 98 11.28 3.81 17.86
CA HIS A 98 12.12 3.16 16.86
C HIS A 98 11.38 2.07 16.05
N ASP A 99 10.04 1.95 16.16
CA ASP A 99 9.28 1.17 15.17
C ASP A 99 9.20 2.00 13.88
N TRP A 100 10.21 1.83 13.03
CA TRP A 100 10.40 2.65 11.83
C TRP A 100 9.28 2.49 10.80
N ASP A 101 8.64 1.33 10.73
CA ASP A 101 7.49 1.12 9.85
C ASP A 101 6.25 1.84 10.38
N GLU A 102 5.99 1.78 11.69
CA GLU A 102 4.92 2.58 12.31
C GLU A 102 5.20 4.08 12.18
N ARG A 103 6.45 4.52 12.43
CA ARG A 103 6.86 5.92 12.28
C ARG A 103 6.66 6.39 10.85
N TRP A 104 6.98 5.56 9.85
CA TRP A 104 6.73 5.87 8.45
C TRP A 104 5.23 5.94 8.12
N SER A 105 4.41 5.03 8.66
CA SER A 105 2.94 5.08 8.51
C SER A 105 2.37 6.42 8.99
N ARG A 106 2.87 6.92 10.13
CA ARG A 106 2.52 8.24 10.68
C ARG A 106 3.01 9.38 9.80
N PHE A 107 4.22 9.28 9.24
CA PHE A 107 4.71 10.19 8.21
C PHE A 107 3.77 10.24 6.99
N GLU A 108 3.24 9.09 6.56
CA GLU A 108 2.33 9.06 5.41
C GLU A 108 1.04 9.84 5.66
N LEU A 109 0.49 9.75 6.88
CA LEU A 109 -0.64 10.55 7.32
C LEU A 109 -0.30 12.03 7.30
N LEU A 110 0.82 12.41 7.91
CA LEU A 110 1.25 13.81 7.99
C LEU A 110 1.51 14.41 6.61
N ARG A 111 2.15 13.67 5.71
CA ARG A 111 2.32 14.07 4.30
C ARG A 111 0.96 14.27 3.63
N ALA A 112 -0.01 13.39 3.88
CA ALA A 112 -1.35 13.53 3.31
C ALA A 112 -2.10 14.80 3.81
N ILE A 113 -1.84 15.21 5.06
CA ILE A 113 -2.33 16.46 5.63
C ILE A 113 -1.60 17.65 4.98
N ALA A 114 -0.26 17.64 4.96
CA ALA A 114 0.58 18.70 4.38
C ALA A 114 0.36 18.92 2.87
N ARG A 115 -0.12 17.90 2.15
CA ARG A 115 -0.51 18.04 0.74
C ARG A 115 -1.70 18.96 0.51
N GLN A 116 -2.57 19.14 1.50
CA GLN A 116 -3.72 20.06 1.43
C GLN A 116 -3.29 21.47 1.80
N ASP A 117 -2.56 21.58 2.91
CA ASP A 117 -1.97 22.82 3.43
C ASP A 117 -0.77 22.44 4.30
N ASP A 118 0.41 22.98 3.97
CA ASP A 118 1.67 22.75 4.66
C ASP A 118 2.12 23.91 5.56
N GLY A 119 1.27 24.92 5.81
CA GLY A 119 1.62 26.06 6.67
C GLY A 119 2.04 25.64 8.09
N TRP A 120 1.40 24.61 8.66
CA TRP A 120 1.79 24.03 9.95
C TRP A 120 3.16 23.33 9.89
N LEU A 121 3.53 22.72 8.76
CA LEU A 121 4.84 22.09 8.58
C LEU A 121 5.93 23.16 8.42
N THR A 122 5.65 24.24 7.70
CA THR A 122 6.54 25.42 7.66
C THR A 122 6.76 25.97 9.06
N ALA A 123 5.70 26.18 9.85
CA ALA A 123 5.80 26.64 11.23
C ALA A 123 6.60 25.67 12.13
N TRP A 124 6.52 24.35 11.88
CA TRP A 124 7.35 23.36 12.58
C TRP A 124 8.82 23.52 12.22
N ARG A 125 9.14 23.61 10.92
CA ARG A 125 10.53 23.81 10.45
C ARG A 125 11.15 25.10 10.99
N GLU A 126 10.38 26.17 11.10
CA GLU A 126 10.84 27.45 11.65
C GLU A 126 11.06 27.37 13.18
N ALA A 127 10.13 26.74 13.91
CA ALA A 127 10.21 26.64 15.36
C ALA A 127 11.27 25.62 15.85
N ALA A 128 11.55 24.59 15.05
CA ALA A 128 12.51 23.53 15.37
C ALA A 128 13.37 23.18 14.13
N PRO A 129 14.32 24.04 13.74
CA PRO A 129 15.12 23.85 12.52
C PRO A 129 15.96 22.57 12.54
N ASP A 130 16.37 22.11 13.72
CA ASP A 130 17.18 20.90 13.90
C ASP A 130 16.34 19.62 14.10
N ASP A 131 15.00 19.71 13.99
CA ASP A 131 14.12 18.54 14.04
C ASP A 131 14.22 17.72 12.74
N CYS A 132 14.81 16.52 12.84
CA CYS A 132 14.98 15.61 11.71
C CYS A 132 13.64 15.17 11.10
N ASP A 133 12.60 14.92 11.92
CA ASP A 133 11.33 14.42 11.39
C ASP A 133 10.65 15.49 10.55
N ALA A 134 10.65 16.74 11.02
CA ALA A 134 10.11 17.86 10.29
C ALA A 134 10.86 18.05 8.95
N ALA A 135 12.20 18.02 8.97
CA ALA A 135 13.04 18.15 7.78
C ALA A 135 12.81 17.01 6.76
N ALA A 136 12.70 15.77 7.26
CA ALA A 136 12.44 14.60 6.43
C ALA A 136 11.04 14.67 5.80
N LEU A 137 10.03 15.13 6.55
CA LEU A 137 8.66 15.25 6.06
C LEU A 137 8.52 16.33 4.99
N GLU A 138 9.22 17.46 5.15
CA GLU A 138 9.33 18.50 4.12
C GLU A 138 9.94 17.93 2.83
N ALA A 139 11.08 17.25 2.92
CA ALA A 139 11.73 16.63 1.77
C ALA A 139 10.83 15.58 1.09
N ASP A 140 10.15 14.76 1.88
CA ASP A 140 9.18 13.76 1.42
C ASP A 140 8.01 14.40 0.66
N LEU A 141 7.47 15.50 1.19
CA LEU A 141 6.41 16.29 0.54
C LEU A 141 6.88 16.87 -0.80
N MET A 142 8.11 17.40 -0.86
CA MET A 142 8.69 17.92 -2.10
C MET A 142 8.81 16.82 -3.18
N VAL A 143 9.33 15.65 -2.81
CA VAL A 143 9.42 14.48 -3.72
C VAL A 143 8.03 14.08 -4.21
N HIS A 144 7.05 13.99 -3.32
CA HIS A 144 5.68 13.61 -3.66
C HIS A 144 4.95 14.65 -4.53
N ARG A 145 5.21 15.95 -4.33
CA ARG A 145 4.71 17.02 -5.21
C ARG A 145 5.32 16.89 -6.62
N ALA A 146 6.61 16.59 -6.72
CA ALA A 146 7.25 16.33 -8.02
C ALA A 146 6.60 15.12 -8.72
N TRP A 147 6.44 13.98 -8.04
CA TRP A 147 5.77 12.80 -8.61
C TRP A 147 4.31 13.07 -9.00
N ALA A 148 3.59 13.90 -8.25
CA ALA A 148 2.23 14.30 -8.60
C ALA A 148 2.17 15.10 -9.90
N ILE A 149 3.15 15.98 -10.17
CA ILE A 149 3.27 16.73 -11.42
C ILE A 149 3.58 15.80 -12.60
N ARG A 150 4.51 14.86 -12.43
CA ARG A 150 4.81 13.84 -13.47
C ARG A 150 3.56 13.03 -13.82
N GLY A 151 2.75 12.70 -12.82
CA GLY A 151 1.63 11.79 -12.96
C GLY A 151 2.04 10.33 -13.01
N ARG A 152 1.06 9.46 -13.30
CA ARG A 152 1.17 7.99 -13.19
C ARG A 152 1.55 7.26 -14.48
N GLY A 153 1.50 7.95 -15.63
CA GLY A 153 1.78 7.34 -16.94
C GLY A 153 3.22 6.84 -17.09
N TYR A 154 3.42 6.00 -18.10
CA TYR A 154 4.74 5.64 -18.59
C TYR A 154 5.47 6.87 -19.14
N ALA A 155 6.80 6.80 -19.24
CA ALA A 155 7.60 7.97 -19.62
C ALA A 155 7.22 8.56 -20.99
N ASN A 156 6.74 7.73 -21.91
CA ASN A 156 6.24 8.12 -23.23
C ASN A 156 4.79 8.67 -23.22
N GLU A 157 4.07 8.55 -22.11
CA GLU A 157 2.70 9.05 -21.94
C GLU A 157 2.64 10.36 -21.15
N VAL A 158 3.75 10.73 -20.49
CA VAL A 158 3.83 11.95 -19.68
C VAL A 158 4.12 13.15 -20.58
N PRO A 159 3.32 14.24 -20.51
CA PRO A 159 3.60 15.47 -21.24
C PRO A 159 5.02 16.00 -20.96
N ALA A 160 5.71 16.46 -22.00
CA ALA A 160 7.11 16.90 -21.89
C ALA A 160 7.31 18.02 -20.83
N GLU A 161 6.36 18.95 -20.73
CA GLU A 161 6.39 20.01 -19.73
C GLU A 161 6.33 19.46 -18.29
N ASN A 162 5.41 18.53 -18.02
CA ASN A 162 5.30 17.88 -16.71
C ASN A 162 6.57 17.11 -16.36
N MET A 163 7.17 16.45 -17.36
CA MET A 163 8.45 15.75 -17.21
C MET A 163 9.60 16.73 -16.89
N ALA A 164 9.66 17.89 -17.55
CA ALA A 164 10.66 18.91 -17.28
C ALA A 164 10.52 19.48 -15.86
N ARG A 165 9.30 19.85 -15.46
CA ARG A 165 8.99 20.32 -14.10
C ARG A 165 9.32 19.28 -13.04
N PHE A 166 9.00 18.01 -13.30
CA PHE A 166 9.35 16.90 -12.42
C PHE A 166 10.86 16.84 -12.16
N HIS A 167 11.68 16.83 -13.21
CA HIS A 167 13.13 16.77 -13.05
C HIS A 167 13.70 18.03 -12.39
N ALA A 168 13.13 19.21 -12.65
CA ALA A 168 13.60 20.46 -12.04
C ALA A 168 13.39 20.51 -10.52
N LEU A 169 12.37 19.84 -9.99
CA LEU A 169 12.04 19.85 -8.55
C LEU A 169 12.86 18.86 -7.72
N LEU A 170 13.35 17.78 -8.32
CA LEU A 170 14.02 16.70 -7.58
C LEU A 170 15.35 17.08 -6.92
N PRO A 171 16.25 17.89 -7.53
CA PRO A 171 17.51 18.27 -6.90
C PRO A 171 17.30 18.94 -5.54
N ALA A 172 16.38 19.90 -5.43
CA ALA A 172 16.09 20.58 -4.17
C ALA A 172 15.54 19.62 -3.11
N ALA A 173 14.69 18.67 -3.51
CA ALA A 173 14.13 17.66 -2.61
C ALA A 173 15.20 16.67 -2.10
N ILE A 174 16.13 16.26 -2.97
CA ILE A 174 17.26 15.40 -2.63
C ILE A 174 18.20 16.11 -1.65
N GLU A 175 18.53 17.38 -1.90
CA GLU A 175 19.34 18.18 -0.99
C GLU A 175 18.67 18.36 0.37
N ALA A 176 17.36 18.59 0.40
CA ALA A 176 16.60 18.66 1.65
C ALA A 176 16.66 17.34 2.42
N ALA A 177 16.50 16.19 1.73
CA ALA A 177 16.62 14.88 2.37
C ALA A 177 18.04 14.59 2.88
N HIS A 178 19.09 14.98 2.15
CA HIS A 178 20.46 14.86 2.63
C HIS A 178 20.70 15.72 3.88
N ARG A 179 20.22 16.97 3.93
CA ARG A 179 20.28 17.80 5.14
C ARG A 179 19.54 17.16 6.31
N ALA A 180 18.34 16.64 6.08
CA ALA A 180 17.57 15.93 7.10
C ALA A 180 18.34 14.72 7.67
N ALA A 181 19.06 13.97 6.83
CA ALA A 181 19.87 12.82 7.23
C ALA A 181 21.06 13.20 8.14
N LEU A 182 21.51 14.46 8.13
CA LEU A 182 22.58 14.96 9.01
C LEU A 182 22.07 15.32 10.41
N LEU A 183 20.78 15.66 10.54
CA LEU A 183 20.18 16.07 11.82
C LEU A 183 20.02 14.89 12.79
N ASP A 184 19.65 13.73 12.27
CA ASP A 184 19.62 12.47 13.01
C ASP A 184 20.17 11.33 12.11
N PRO A 185 21.47 11.00 12.25
CA PRO A 185 22.09 9.93 11.47
C PRO A 185 21.49 8.54 11.73
N GLY A 186 20.70 8.32 12.78
CA GLY A 186 20.02 7.06 13.05
C GLY A 186 18.66 6.93 12.37
N ASN A 187 18.03 8.04 11.99
CA ASN A 187 16.69 8.05 11.42
C ASN A 187 16.68 7.57 9.97
N PRO A 188 15.91 6.52 9.60
CA PRO A 188 15.83 6.02 8.23
C PRO A 188 14.94 6.87 7.32
N ALA A 189 14.07 7.74 7.84
CA ALA A 189 13.09 8.47 7.02
C ALA A 189 13.73 9.29 5.88
N PRO A 190 14.80 10.08 6.10
CA PRO A 190 15.52 10.75 5.01
C PRO A 190 16.01 9.79 3.92
N TRP A 191 16.44 8.58 4.30
CA TRP A 191 16.95 7.58 3.37
C TRP A 191 15.84 6.94 2.52
N VAL A 192 14.65 6.74 3.08
CA VAL A 192 13.47 6.34 2.31
C VAL A 192 13.12 7.40 1.26
N VAL A 193 13.19 8.69 1.63
CA VAL A 193 12.98 9.81 0.70
C VAL A 193 14.03 9.82 -0.41
N LEU A 194 15.31 9.65 -0.07
CA LEU A 194 16.42 9.58 -1.03
C LEU A 194 16.25 8.43 -2.02
N VAL A 195 15.94 7.22 -1.55
CA VAL A 195 15.67 6.04 -2.39
C VAL A 195 14.48 6.30 -3.33
N THR A 196 13.43 6.97 -2.84
CA THR A 196 12.25 7.34 -3.65
C THR A 196 12.58 8.38 -4.71
N ALA A 197 13.39 9.39 -4.36
CA ALA A 197 13.80 10.45 -5.27
C ALA A 197 14.78 9.96 -6.34
N ALA A 198 15.69 9.06 -5.99
CA ALA A 198 16.74 8.54 -6.87
C ALA A 198 16.19 7.95 -8.18
N ARG A 199 15.06 7.23 -8.09
CA ARG A 199 14.34 6.69 -9.27
C ARG A 199 13.90 7.80 -10.22
N GLY A 200 13.35 8.89 -9.68
CA GLY A 200 12.91 10.05 -10.46
C GLY A 200 14.07 10.87 -11.01
N ALA A 201 15.14 11.01 -10.23
CA ALA A 201 16.31 11.83 -10.54
C ALA A 201 17.31 11.15 -11.47
N ARG A 202 16.95 9.98 -12.00
CA ARG A 202 17.73 9.19 -12.94
C ARG A 202 19.09 8.75 -12.42
N TYR A 203 19.16 8.44 -11.13
CA TYR A 203 20.37 7.90 -10.54
C TYR A 203 20.66 6.53 -11.14
N ARG A 204 21.90 6.36 -11.63
CA ARG A 204 22.39 5.06 -12.09
C ARG A 204 22.66 4.14 -10.89
N PRO A 205 22.79 2.82 -11.09
CA PRO A 205 23.00 1.85 -10.00
C PRO A 205 24.11 2.19 -9.02
N ASP A 206 25.22 2.77 -9.49
CA ASP A 206 26.35 3.23 -8.69
C ASP A 206 26.00 4.38 -7.74
N ARG A 207 25.09 5.27 -8.13
CA ARG A 207 24.56 6.38 -7.31
C ARG A 207 23.41 5.94 -6.41
N PHE A 208 22.62 4.97 -6.84
CA PHE A 208 21.51 4.42 -6.06
C PHE A 208 22.01 3.55 -4.89
N ARG A 209 23.03 2.72 -5.12
CA ARG A 209 23.51 1.73 -4.15
C ARG A 209 23.86 2.33 -2.77
N PRO A 210 24.61 3.45 -2.66
CA PRO A 210 24.90 4.06 -1.36
C PRO A 210 23.64 4.52 -0.61
N LEU A 211 22.60 4.97 -1.32
CA LEU A 211 21.33 5.37 -0.70
C LEU A 211 20.59 4.16 -0.14
N TRP A 212 20.58 3.07 -0.90
CA TRP A 212 20.00 1.80 -0.47
C TRP A 212 20.76 1.22 0.74
N GLU A 213 22.09 1.17 0.69
CA GLU A 213 22.94 0.70 1.78
C GLU A 213 22.75 1.54 3.05
N GLY A 214 22.65 2.86 2.91
CA GLY A 214 22.38 3.73 4.06
C GLY A 214 21.00 3.54 4.68
N LEU A 215 19.97 3.26 3.87
CA LEU A 215 18.66 2.87 4.39
C LEU A 215 18.74 1.53 5.15
N VAL A 216 19.32 0.50 4.53
CA VAL A 216 19.40 -0.85 5.10
C VAL A 216 20.24 -0.88 6.38
N ALA A 217 21.29 -0.05 6.47
CA ALA A 217 22.10 0.07 7.68
C ALA A 217 21.30 0.57 8.90
N ARG A 218 20.20 1.31 8.69
CA ARG A 218 19.37 1.91 9.75
C ARG A 218 18.11 1.10 10.03
N ALA A 219 17.46 0.67 8.96
CA ALA A 219 16.19 -0.04 9.02
C ALA A 219 16.17 -1.13 7.93
N PRO A 220 16.86 -2.27 8.17
CA PRO A 220 17.05 -3.32 7.16
C PRO A 220 15.76 -3.94 6.67
N HIS A 221 14.67 -3.79 7.42
CA HIS A 221 13.36 -4.38 7.11
C HIS A 221 12.27 -3.34 6.81
N HIS A 222 12.62 -2.06 6.61
CA HIS A 222 11.66 -0.99 6.39
C HIS A 222 10.82 -1.22 5.13
N TYR A 223 9.51 -1.42 5.28
CA TYR A 223 8.64 -1.86 4.19
C TYR A 223 8.59 -0.89 3.02
N GLU A 224 8.34 0.40 3.25
CA GLU A 224 8.30 1.39 2.15
C GLU A 224 9.65 1.51 1.45
N GLY A 225 10.74 1.45 2.20
CA GLY A 225 12.09 1.42 1.64
C GLY A 225 12.27 0.27 0.64
N HIS A 226 11.91 -0.95 1.04
CA HIS A 226 11.92 -2.13 0.16
C HIS A 226 10.95 -2.00 -1.02
N TRP A 227 9.78 -1.41 -0.83
CA TRP A 227 8.84 -1.10 -1.91
C TRP A 227 9.47 -0.20 -2.98
N GLN A 228 10.12 0.88 -2.56
CA GLN A 228 10.77 1.83 -3.47
C GLN A 228 12.03 1.22 -4.11
N GLY A 229 12.78 0.41 -3.37
CA GLY A 229 13.90 -0.37 -3.89
C GLY A 229 13.50 -1.36 -4.98
N MET A 230 12.42 -2.12 -4.74
CA MET A 230 11.84 -3.03 -5.74
C MET A 230 11.43 -2.26 -7.00
N GLN A 231 10.76 -1.12 -6.83
CA GLN A 231 10.36 -0.25 -7.94
C GLN A 231 11.52 0.31 -8.75
N TYR A 232 12.66 0.61 -8.12
CA TYR A 232 13.87 1.04 -8.82
C TYR A 232 14.41 -0.05 -9.76
N TRP A 233 14.36 -1.31 -9.32
CA TRP A 233 14.82 -2.47 -10.09
C TRP A 233 13.81 -3.00 -11.10
N CYS A 234 12.60 -2.45 -11.18
CA CYS A 234 11.64 -2.77 -12.22
C CYS A 234 12.22 -2.50 -13.62
N ALA A 235 11.81 -3.30 -14.60
CA ALA A 235 12.28 -3.18 -15.98
C ALA A 235 11.84 -1.88 -16.70
N LYS A 236 10.93 -1.09 -16.14
CA LYS A 236 10.52 0.23 -16.66
C LYS A 236 11.42 1.36 -16.13
N TRP A 237 12.33 1.03 -15.23
CA TRP A 237 13.26 1.94 -14.57
C TRP A 237 14.70 1.47 -14.83
N TYR A 238 15.47 1.12 -13.80
CA TYR A 238 16.91 0.90 -13.90
C TYR A 238 17.32 -0.57 -13.77
N GLY A 239 16.34 -1.49 -13.76
CA GLY A 239 16.60 -2.92 -13.65
C GLY A 239 15.98 -3.75 -14.77
N THR A 240 15.64 -4.98 -14.43
CA THR A 240 15.05 -5.99 -15.31
C THR A 240 14.06 -6.81 -14.49
N ASN A 241 13.15 -7.55 -15.14
CA ASN A 241 12.23 -8.45 -14.43
C ASN A 241 12.99 -9.38 -13.47
N GLY A 242 14.12 -9.94 -13.90
CA GLY A 242 14.97 -10.79 -13.06
C GLY A 242 15.63 -10.05 -11.90
N LYS A 243 16.07 -8.80 -12.06
CA LYS A 243 16.63 -8.00 -10.95
C LYS A 243 15.56 -7.65 -9.91
N MET A 244 14.38 -7.21 -10.37
CA MET A 244 13.23 -6.91 -9.51
C MET A 244 12.78 -8.14 -8.72
N MET A 245 12.60 -9.29 -9.39
CA MET A 245 12.17 -10.52 -8.74
C MET A 245 13.20 -11.00 -7.71
N ARG A 246 14.49 -11.03 -8.07
CA ARG A 246 15.55 -11.39 -7.09
C ARG A 246 15.56 -10.47 -5.88
N PHE A 247 15.39 -9.16 -6.08
CA PHE A 247 15.30 -8.22 -4.97
C PHE A 247 14.11 -8.53 -4.06
N ALA A 248 12.93 -8.78 -4.64
CA ALA A 248 11.72 -9.07 -3.89
C ALA A 248 11.80 -10.43 -3.16
N GLU A 249 12.41 -11.43 -3.79
CA GLU A 249 12.69 -12.74 -3.18
C GLU A 249 13.67 -12.61 -2.01
N GLN A 250 14.75 -11.82 -2.15
CA GLN A 250 15.68 -11.55 -1.06
C GLN A 250 15.03 -10.80 0.11
N ALA A 251 14.18 -9.82 -0.18
CA ALA A 251 13.43 -9.10 0.86
C ALA A 251 12.49 -10.05 1.63
N MET A 252 11.82 -10.96 0.91
CA MET A 252 10.96 -11.98 1.51
C MET A 252 11.75 -13.00 2.34
N ASP A 253 12.86 -13.51 1.80
CA ASP A 253 13.67 -14.57 2.43
C ASP A 253 14.43 -14.03 3.67
N GLY A 254 14.79 -12.75 3.67
CA GLY A 254 15.42 -12.07 4.81
C GLY A 254 14.46 -11.42 5.81
N ALA A 255 13.14 -11.67 5.69
CA ALA A 255 12.14 -11.03 6.54
C ALA A 255 12.13 -11.63 7.95
N PRO A 256 12.15 -10.80 9.02
CA PRO A 256 11.99 -11.29 10.38
C PRO A 256 10.55 -11.76 10.62
N PRO A 257 10.30 -12.53 11.71
CA PRO A 257 8.93 -12.87 12.11
C PRO A 257 8.03 -11.65 12.18
N HIS A 258 6.75 -11.82 11.82
CA HIS A 258 5.73 -10.76 11.79
C HIS A 258 5.96 -9.63 10.77
N SER A 259 7.02 -9.69 9.94
CA SER A 259 7.28 -8.72 8.89
C SER A 259 6.35 -8.88 7.70
N LEU A 260 6.01 -7.75 7.07
CA LEU A 260 5.23 -7.71 5.84
C LEU A 260 6.07 -7.75 4.56
N LEU A 261 7.40 -7.94 4.64
CA LEU A 261 8.26 -7.93 3.44
C LEU A 261 7.92 -9.01 2.40
N ALA A 262 7.24 -10.09 2.78
CA ALA A 262 6.65 -11.02 1.81
C ALA A 262 5.65 -10.33 0.84
N GLY A 263 5.06 -9.20 1.24
CA GLY A 263 4.24 -8.35 0.38
C GLY A 263 5.01 -7.74 -0.79
N ILE A 264 6.33 -7.51 -0.66
CA ILE A 264 7.17 -6.98 -1.74
C ILE A 264 7.22 -7.97 -2.91
N TYR A 265 7.26 -9.28 -2.61
CA TYR A 265 7.14 -10.34 -3.62
C TYR A 265 5.78 -10.31 -4.33
N LEU A 266 4.68 -10.18 -3.58
CA LEU A 266 3.33 -10.09 -4.18
C LEU A 266 3.19 -8.92 -5.14
N HIS A 267 3.78 -7.78 -4.80
CA HIS A 267 3.75 -6.66 -5.69
C HIS A 267 4.69 -6.77 -6.90
N ALA A 268 5.85 -7.40 -6.75
CA ALA A 268 6.72 -7.69 -7.90
C ALA A 268 5.98 -8.57 -8.93
N LEU A 269 5.18 -9.54 -8.46
CA LEU A 269 4.28 -10.31 -9.33
C LEU A 269 3.21 -9.43 -10.00
N SER A 270 2.67 -8.43 -9.30
CA SER A 270 1.75 -7.45 -9.91
C SER A 270 2.39 -6.61 -10.99
N GLU A 271 3.61 -6.14 -10.77
CA GLU A 271 4.36 -5.42 -11.81
C GLU A 271 4.59 -6.29 -13.05
N LEU A 272 4.90 -7.58 -12.88
CA LEU A 272 5.03 -8.52 -14.00
C LEU A 272 3.71 -8.68 -14.77
N GLU A 273 2.61 -8.97 -14.06
CA GLU A 273 1.29 -9.15 -14.67
C GLU A 273 0.82 -7.89 -15.40
N GLU A 274 0.96 -6.73 -14.76
CA GLU A 274 0.57 -5.44 -15.33
C GLU A 274 1.31 -5.17 -16.64
N ARG A 275 2.58 -5.58 -16.74
CA ARG A 275 3.38 -5.43 -17.96
C ARG A 275 3.19 -6.56 -18.98
N GLY A 276 2.34 -7.54 -18.70
CA GLY A 276 2.16 -8.72 -19.55
C GLY A 276 3.41 -9.61 -19.61
N ALA A 277 4.29 -9.52 -18.61
CA ALA A 277 5.42 -10.43 -18.49
C ALA A 277 4.95 -11.78 -17.92
N GLY A 278 5.67 -12.85 -18.27
CA GLY A 278 5.41 -14.17 -17.72
C GLY A 278 5.59 -14.19 -16.19
N LEU A 279 4.63 -14.79 -15.49
CA LEU A 279 4.71 -15.02 -14.05
C LEU A 279 5.49 -16.31 -13.76
N PRO A 280 6.21 -16.39 -12.64
CA PRO A 280 6.76 -17.66 -12.16
C PRO A 280 5.65 -18.70 -11.93
N THR A 281 5.88 -19.94 -12.33
CA THR A 281 4.94 -21.06 -12.18
C THR A 281 5.63 -22.29 -11.59
N GLY A 282 4.83 -23.28 -11.20
CA GLY A 282 5.32 -24.57 -10.68
C GLY A 282 5.55 -24.60 -9.17
N PRO A 283 6.04 -25.73 -8.63
CA PRO A 283 6.08 -25.98 -7.19
C PRO A 283 6.86 -24.94 -6.37
N ALA A 284 7.97 -24.42 -6.91
CA ALA A 284 8.76 -23.39 -6.24
C ALA A 284 8.00 -22.07 -6.11
N ALA A 285 7.29 -21.64 -7.17
CA ALA A 285 6.46 -20.44 -7.13
C ALA A 285 5.28 -20.60 -6.16
N ASN A 286 4.65 -21.78 -6.16
CA ASN A 286 3.56 -22.11 -5.24
C ASN A 286 4.04 -22.07 -3.77
N ALA A 287 5.24 -22.59 -3.49
CA ALA A 287 5.84 -22.53 -2.16
C ALA A 287 6.07 -21.09 -1.69
N ARG A 288 6.45 -20.17 -2.59
CA ARG A 288 6.58 -18.73 -2.29
C ARG A 288 5.21 -18.11 -1.95
N LEU A 289 4.16 -18.41 -2.71
CA LEU A 289 2.81 -17.92 -2.39
C LEU A 289 2.31 -18.45 -1.03
N ALA A 290 2.55 -19.73 -0.74
CA ALA A 290 2.22 -20.32 0.57
C ALA A 290 3.03 -19.66 1.72
N ALA A 291 4.30 -19.34 1.49
CA ALA A 291 5.12 -18.61 2.46
C ALA A 291 4.62 -17.18 2.68
N ALA A 292 4.17 -16.48 1.62
CA ALA A 292 3.53 -15.18 1.75
C ALA A 292 2.21 -15.27 2.56
N ALA A 293 1.40 -16.31 2.35
CA ALA A 293 0.21 -16.57 3.15
C ALA A 293 0.53 -16.71 4.64
N ARG A 294 1.56 -17.52 4.99
CA ARG A 294 2.02 -17.68 6.38
C ARG A 294 2.52 -16.37 6.98
N ALA A 295 3.29 -15.58 6.23
CA ALA A 295 3.79 -14.29 6.69
C ALA A 295 2.65 -13.31 7.00
N LEU A 296 1.64 -13.21 6.13
CA LEU A 296 0.47 -12.36 6.36
C LEU A 296 -0.38 -12.84 7.54
N SER A 297 -0.47 -14.15 7.77
CA SER A 297 -1.15 -14.70 8.95
C SER A 297 -0.39 -14.49 10.26
N ALA A 298 0.93 -14.37 10.20
CA ALA A 298 1.75 -14.04 11.37
C ALA A 298 1.85 -12.52 11.63
N ALA A 299 1.44 -11.66 10.69
CA ALA A 299 1.52 -10.21 10.85
C ALA A 299 0.60 -9.70 11.97
N ARG A 300 0.90 -8.50 12.50
CA ARG A 300 0.05 -7.81 13.47
C ARG A 300 -1.36 -7.59 12.87
N PRO A 301 -2.45 -8.03 13.53
CA PRO A 301 -3.81 -7.91 13.00
C PRO A 301 -4.22 -6.48 12.65
N GLU A 302 -3.69 -5.50 13.38
CA GLU A 302 -3.99 -4.07 13.22
C GLU A 302 -3.22 -3.40 12.08
N ASP A 303 -2.26 -4.09 11.44
CA ASP A 303 -1.49 -3.51 10.36
C ASP A 303 -2.36 -3.30 9.11
N GLU A 304 -2.65 -2.02 8.83
CA GLU A 304 -3.55 -1.60 7.75
C GLU A 304 -3.11 -2.04 6.35
N ARG A 305 -1.87 -2.51 6.18
CA ARG A 305 -1.37 -3.04 4.89
C ARG A 305 -1.86 -4.45 4.63
N VAL A 306 -2.16 -5.23 5.67
CA VAL A 306 -2.53 -6.66 5.56
C VAL A 306 -3.73 -6.89 4.63
N PRO A 307 -4.86 -6.17 4.73
CA PRO A 307 -6.02 -6.43 3.86
C PRO A 307 -5.69 -6.25 2.38
N GLY A 308 -4.95 -5.20 2.02
CA GLY A 308 -4.52 -4.97 0.64
C GLY A 308 -3.61 -6.09 0.10
N LEU A 309 -2.67 -6.56 0.93
CA LEU A 309 -1.79 -7.68 0.57
C LEU A 309 -2.53 -9.01 0.47
N ARG A 310 -3.55 -9.26 1.31
CA ARG A 310 -4.41 -10.45 1.21
C ARG A 310 -5.21 -10.48 -0.09
N HIS A 311 -5.71 -9.33 -0.56
CA HIS A 311 -6.36 -9.25 -1.85
C HIS A 311 -5.42 -9.59 -3.01
N LEU A 312 -4.19 -9.07 -2.99
CA LEU A 312 -3.18 -9.43 -3.98
C LEU A 312 -2.83 -10.92 -3.90
N LEU A 313 -2.64 -11.45 -2.70
CA LEU A 313 -2.34 -12.87 -2.49
C LEU A 313 -3.48 -13.77 -3.00
N ALA A 314 -4.74 -13.46 -2.68
CA ALA A 314 -5.90 -14.23 -3.15
C ALA A 314 -5.96 -14.29 -4.69
N HIS A 315 -5.72 -13.15 -5.34
CA HIS A 315 -5.62 -13.07 -6.80
C HIS A 315 -4.49 -13.95 -7.35
N ARG A 316 -3.30 -13.89 -6.73
CA ARG A 316 -2.12 -14.68 -7.15
C ARG A 316 -2.32 -16.17 -6.95
N LEU A 317 -2.89 -16.59 -5.82
CA LEU A 317 -3.19 -17.99 -5.52
C LEU A 317 -4.20 -18.55 -6.54
N GLY A 318 -5.27 -17.81 -6.84
CA GLY A 318 -6.26 -18.20 -7.84
C GLY A 318 -5.63 -18.39 -9.23
N GLY A 319 -4.81 -17.43 -9.68
CA GLY A 319 -4.09 -17.54 -10.95
C GLY A 319 -3.05 -18.67 -11.01
N ALA A 320 -2.51 -19.08 -9.86
CA ALA A 320 -1.59 -20.21 -9.74
C ALA A 320 -2.27 -21.58 -9.57
N GLY A 321 -3.61 -21.62 -9.56
CA GLY A 321 -4.38 -22.85 -9.33
C GLY A 321 -4.46 -23.31 -7.87
N MET A 322 -3.95 -22.51 -6.92
CA MET A 322 -3.98 -22.78 -5.47
C MET A 322 -5.32 -22.34 -4.88
N HIS A 323 -6.40 -22.96 -5.38
CA HIS A 323 -7.77 -22.50 -5.15
C HIS A 323 -8.24 -22.69 -3.70
N ALA A 324 -7.74 -23.70 -2.99
CA ALA A 324 -8.08 -23.91 -1.58
C ALA A 324 -7.49 -22.80 -0.69
N GLU A 325 -6.21 -22.47 -0.91
CA GLU A 325 -5.51 -21.39 -0.22
C GLU A 325 -6.10 -20.02 -0.59
N ALA A 326 -6.50 -19.83 -1.86
CA ALA A 326 -7.21 -18.61 -2.29
C ALA A 326 -8.54 -18.45 -1.55
N LEU A 327 -9.31 -19.53 -1.40
CA LEU A 327 -10.57 -19.54 -0.65
C LEU A 327 -10.38 -19.15 0.82
N GLU A 328 -9.30 -19.60 1.47
CA GLU A 328 -8.96 -19.14 2.83
C GLU A 328 -8.73 -17.63 2.88
N GLN A 329 -7.99 -17.07 1.92
CA GLN A 329 -7.79 -15.62 1.87
C GLN A 329 -9.12 -14.87 1.67
N PHE A 330 -10.02 -15.38 0.81
CA PHE A 330 -11.33 -14.78 0.61
C PHE A 330 -12.21 -14.80 1.87
N ARG A 331 -12.12 -15.85 2.70
CA ARG A 331 -12.80 -15.90 4.00
C ARG A 331 -12.26 -14.83 4.96
N LEU A 332 -10.93 -14.66 5.01
CA LEU A 332 -10.27 -13.65 5.86
C LEU A 332 -10.58 -12.21 5.41
N LEU A 333 -10.77 -11.98 4.11
CA LEU A 333 -11.16 -10.69 3.56
C LEU A 333 -12.63 -10.34 3.85
N GLY A 334 -13.49 -11.35 3.99
CA GLY A 334 -14.90 -11.17 4.31
C GLY A 334 -15.66 -10.39 3.24
N ARG A 335 -16.29 -9.28 3.64
CA ARG A 335 -17.10 -8.44 2.74
C ARG A 335 -16.32 -7.40 1.94
N TRP A 336 -15.08 -7.12 2.31
CA TRP A 336 -14.35 -6.00 1.74
C TRP A 336 -13.80 -6.39 0.37
N CYS A 337 -14.13 -5.62 -0.67
CA CYS A 337 -13.69 -5.90 -2.04
C CYS A 337 -13.17 -4.66 -2.78
N GLY A 338 -12.97 -3.54 -2.08
CA GLY A 338 -12.48 -2.29 -2.64
C GLY A 338 -10.97 -2.23 -2.89
N ALA A 339 -10.32 -3.36 -3.15
CA ALA A 339 -8.90 -3.40 -3.51
C ALA A 339 -8.67 -3.19 -5.00
N GLN A 340 -7.55 -2.54 -5.33
CA GLN A 340 -7.22 -2.14 -6.69
C GLN A 340 -7.20 -3.29 -7.69
N VAL A 341 -6.72 -4.47 -7.27
CA VAL A 341 -6.63 -5.68 -8.11
C VAL A 341 -7.98 -6.11 -8.70
N TRP A 342 -9.09 -5.75 -8.05
CA TRP A 342 -10.45 -5.98 -8.55
C TRP A 342 -10.98 -4.81 -9.35
N ALA A 343 -10.71 -3.57 -8.91
CA ALA A 343 -11.11 -2.36 -9.61
C ALA A 343 -10.50 -2.25 -11.03
N ASP A 344 -9.28 -2.73 -11.22
CA ASP A 344 -8.63 -2.78 -12.55
C ASP A 344 -9.29 -3.79 -13.51
N ARG A 345 -10.22 -4.61 -13.02
CA ARG A 345 -10.92 -5.67 -13.76
C ARG A 345 -12.40 -5.33 -14.03
N GLY A 346 -12.79 -4.07 -13.84
CA GLY A 346 -14.15 -3.58 -14.05
C GLY A 346 -14.85 -3.33 -12.72
N ASP A 347 -16.06 -3.89 -12.55
CA ASP A 347 -16.78 -3.78 -11.28
C ASP A 347 -16.08 -4.62 -10.19
N PRO A 348 -15.57 -4.00 -9.10
CA PRO A 348 -14.92 -4.73 -8.02
C PRO A 348 -15.80 -5.81 -7.38
N VAL A 349 -17.12 -5.58 -7.27
CA VAL A 349 -18.06 -6.56 -6.69
C VAL A 349 -18.12 -7.80 -7.57
N GLU A 350 -18.28 -7.62 -8.87
CA GLU A 350 -18.33 -8.72 -9.84
C GLU A 350 -17.02 -9.48 -9.92
N ALA A 351 -15.89 -8.77 -10.05
CA ALA A 351 -14.58 -9.40 -10.17
C ALA A 351 -14.22 -10.20 -8.91
N PHE A 352 -14.45 -9.64 -7.73
CA PHE A 352 -14.21 -10.33 -6.46
C PHE A 352 -15.15 -11.51 -6.25
N HIS A 353 -16.44 -11.37 -6.57
CA HIS A 353 -17.40 -12.47 -6.46
C HIS A 353 -17.09 -13.62 -7.43
N ALA A 354 -16.71 -13.31 -8.68
CA ALA A 354 -16.28 -14.30 -9.66
C ALA A 354 -15.04 -15.07 -9.18
N ALA A 355 -14.02 -14.38 -8.67
CA ALA A 355 -12.82 -15.03 -8.15
C ALA A 355 -13.10 -15.93 -6.93
N ARG A 356 -14.02 -15.52 -6.06
CA ARG A 356 -14.50 -16.35 -4.94
C ARG A 356 -15.20 -17.61 -5.41
N ALA A 357 -16.11 -17.48 -6.38
CA ALA A 357 -16.84 -18.62 -6.95
C ALA A 357 -15.88 -19.61 -7.63
N GLU A 358 -14.91 -19.10 -8.38
CA GLU A 358 -13.87 -19.93 -9.02
C GLU A 358 -13.04 -20.70 -7.98
N ALA A 359 -12.58 -20.01 -6.92
CA ALA A 359 -11.83 -20.63 -5.85
C ALA A 359 -12.62 -21.76 -5.17
N VAL A 360 -13.92 -21.57 -4.92
CA VAL A 360 -14.78 -22.63 -4.37
C VAL A 360 -14.88 -23.81 -5.33
N LEU A 361 -15.30 -23.56 -6.57
CA LEU A 361 -15.62 -24.62 -7.54
C LEU A 361 -14.40 -25.46 -7.92
N ARG A 362 -13.21 -24.84 -7.93
CA ARG A 362 -11.96 -25.52 -8.29
C ARG A 362 -11.14 -26.04 -7.11
N SER A 363 -11.50 -25.69 -5.86
CA SER A 363 -10.81 -26.22 -4.66
C SER A 363 -11.33 -27.58 -4.21
N GLY A 364 -12.50 -28.02 -4.69
CA GLY A 364 -13.18 -29.20 -4.17
C GLY A 364 -13.75 -29.00 -2.75
N ALA A 365 -13.83 -27.75 -2.28
CA ALA A 365 -14.41 -27.42 -0.99
C ALA A 365 -15.84 -27.96 -0.87
N GLN A 366 -16.17 -28.51 0.30
CA GLN A 366 -17.52 -28.98 0.60
C GLN A 366 -18.35 -27.86 1.25
N PRO A 367 -19.66 -27.79 0.96
CA PRO A 367 -20.57 -26.89 1.67
C PRO A 367 -20.50 -27.08 3.18
N LEU A 368 -20.48 -26.00 3.93
CA LEU A 368 -20.63 -26.00 5.38
C LEU A 368 -22.00 -26.58 5.77
N PRO A 369 -22.11 -27.26 6.93
CA PRO A 369 -23.39 -27.66 7.50
C PRO A 369 -24.32 -26.44 7.67
N PRO A 370 -25.64 -26.58 7.48
CA PRO A 370 -26.59 -25.46 7.55
C PRO A 370 -26.45 -24.59 8.81
N GLU A 371 -26.17 -25.21 9.95
CA GLU A 371 -25.98 -24.58 11.26
C GLU A 371 -24.79 -23.59 11.32
N ARG A 372 -23.79 -23.77 10.45
CA ARG A 372 -22.59 -22.91 10.38
C ARG A 372 -22.69 -21.83 9.31
N ARG A 373 -23.72 -21.85 8.47
CA ARG A 373 -23.90 -20.88 7.37
C ARG A 373 -24.32 -19.50 7.86
N ALA A 374 -25.08 -19.41 8.96
CA ALA A 374 -25.64 -18.16 9.50
C ALA A 374 -24.72 -17.37 10.44
N LYS A 375 -23.59 -17.97 10.90
CA LYS A 375 -22.68 -17.29 11.86
C LYS A 375 -21.68 -16.34 11.21
N ASN A 376 -21.51 -16.40 9.89
CA ASN A 376 -20.52 -15.59 9.14
C ASN A 376 -21.06 -14.24 8.61
N THR A 377 -22.30 -13.87 8.92
CA THR A 377 -22.89 -12.62 8.44
C THR A 377 -22.56 -11.39 9.30
N ASP A 378 -22.12 -11.53 10.56
CA ASP A 378 -21.85 -10.34 11.39
C ASP A 378 -20.86 -10.44 12.57
N ALA A 379 -20.16 -11.56 12.81
CA ALA A 379 -19.27 -11.64 13.98
C ALA A 379 -18.00 -12.49 13.78
N ALA A 380 -16.89 -11.93 14.28
CA ALA A 380 -15.68 -12.62 14.74
C ALA A 380 -14.66 -13.14 13.69
N LEU A 381 -13.92 -12.21 13.06
CA LEU A 381 -12.50 -12.43 12.72
C LEU A 381 -11.60 -11.26 13.20
N HIS A 382 -12.08 -10.50 14.19
CA HIS A 382 -11.32 -9.44 14.86
C HIS A 382 -11.24 -9.70 16.37
N SER A 383 -10.68 -10.85 16.72
CA SER A 383 -10.12 -11.09 18.05
C SER A 383 -8.61 -11.25 17.91
#